data_AF-A0A1D8A6N5-F1
#
_entry.id   AF-A0A1D8A6N5-F1
#
_cell.length_a   1.000
_cell.length_b   1.000
_cell.length_c   1.000
_cell.angle_alpha   90.00
_cell.angle_beta   90.00
_cell.angle_gamma   90.00
#
_symmetry.space_group_name_H-M   'P 1'
#
loop_
_entity.id
_entity.type
_entity.pdbx_description
1 polymer ?
#
loop_
_entity_poly.entity_id
_entity_poly.type
_entity_poly.pdbx_seq_one_letter_code
_entity_poly.pdbx_strand_id
1 'polypeptide(L)'
;MTSLYEHLPEAIRHSVDELVDELRAEDWPTRFLALIGLLGEKLKERADPGPALLLQQWAGLVTAVMEKLPPDIDVMESAALMSISYNDTWRAQALARIDRDLEFMDNLVETYPAWPDIVESLAEAGARRPIRR
;
A
#
# COMPACT_ATOMS: atom_id res chain seq x y z
N MET A 1 -2.84 11.07 17.21
CA MET A 1 -1.96 10.09 16.55
C MET A 1 -1.07 10.86 15.61
N THR A 2 0.25 10.71 15.76
CA THR A 2 1.25 11.27 14.84
C THR A 2 1.25 10.43 13.56
N SER A 3 1.37 11.07 12.39
CA SER A 3 1.26 10.37 11.10
C SER A 3 2.55 9.59 10.79
N LEU A 4 2.46 8.49 10.04
CA LEU A 4 3.65 7.73 9.60
C LEU A 4 4.60 8.65 8.83
N TYR A 5 4.05 9.48 7.94
CA TYR A 5 4.81 10.45 7.15
C TYR A 5 5.73 11.33 8.01
N GLU A 6 5.27 11.81 9.17
CA GLU A 6 6.07 12.70 10.03
C GLU A 6 7.34 12.02 10.59
N HIS A 7 7.31 10.71 10.71
CA HIS A 7 8.42 9.89 11.22
C HIS A 7 9.36 9.35 10.13
N LEU A 8 9.06 9.58 8.85
CA LEU A 8 9.91 9.15 7.75
C LEU A 8 11.17 10.03 7.63
N PRO A 9 12.31 9.46 7.19
CA PRO A 9 13.47 10.24 6.78
C PRO A 9 13.12 11.28 5.73
N GLU A 10 13.80 12.43 5.76
CA GLU A 10 13.51 13.57 4.88
C GLU A 10 13.51 13.21 3.40
N ALA A 11 14.49 12.42 2.95
CA ALA A 11 14.56 11.93 1.57
C ALA A 11 13.31 11.13 1.16
N ILE A 12 12.76 10.32 2.07
CA ILE A 12 11.54 9.54 1.80
C ILE A 12 10.31 10.45 1.82
N ARG A 13 10.24 11.42 2.74
CA ARG A 13 9.15 12.40 2.75
C ARG A 13 9.11 13.20 1.46
N HIS A 14 10.26 13.60 0.93
CA HIS A 14 10.35 14.29 -0.36
C HIS A 14 9.77 13.45 -1.49
N SER A 15 10.17 12.17 -1.61
CA SER A 15 9.58 11.27 -2.61
C SER A 15 8.08 11.05 -2.40
N VAL A 16 7.59 11.03 -1.16
CA VAL A 16 6.14 10.98 -0.89
C VAL A 16 5.45 12.26 -1.38
N ASP A 17 6.03 13.43 -1.12
CA ASP A 17 5.44 14.71 -1.55
C ASP A 17 5.41 14.83 -3.08
N GLU A 18 6.48 14.42 -3.78
CA GLU A 18 6.52 14.35 -5.25
C GLU A 18 5.42 13.45 -5.81
N LEU A 19 5.30 12.22 -5.28
CA LEU A 19 4.24 11.29 -5.67
C LEU A 19 2.86 11.85 -5.36
N VAL A 20 2.67 12.50 -4.22
CA VAL A 20 1.39 13.11 -3.85
C VAL A 20 1.00 14.21 -4.82
N ASP A 21 1.96 15.04 -5.24
CA ASP A 21 1.70 16.13 -6.18
C ASP A 21 1.35 15.60 -7.58
N GLU A 22 2.03 14.56 -8.04
CA GLU A 22 1.69 13.87 -9.29
C GLU A 22 0.31 13.22 -9.24
N LEU A 23 -0.02 12.56 -8.12
CA LEU A 23 -1.23 11.76 -7.97
C LEU A 23 -2.47 12.54 -7.54
N ARG A 24 -2.32 13.81 -7.15
CA ARG A 24 -3.41 14.61 -6.55
C ARG A 24 -4.61 14.77 -7.46
N ALA A 25 -4.37 15.00 -8.75
CA ALA A 25 -5.41 15.21 -9.75
C ALA A 25 -6.02 13.91 -10.26
N GLU A 26 -5.37 12.79 -10.02
CA GLU A 26 -5.75 11.49 -10.55
C GLU A 26 -6.86 10.82 -9.73
N ASP A 27 -7.57 9.88 -10.37
CA ASP A 27 -8.55 9.02 -9.69
C ASP A 27 -7.87 7.83 -8.99
N TRP A 28 -8.63 7.11 -8.15
CA TRP A 28 -8.11 5.97 -7.41
C TRP A 28 -7.61 4.81 -8.26
N PRO A 29 -8.28 4.42 -9.36
CA PRO A 29 -7.72 3.43 -10.30
C PRO A 29 -6.33 3.81 -10.82
N THR A 30 -6.13 5.07 -11.21
CA THR A 30 -4.84 5.57 -11.71
C THR A 30 -3.80 5.63 -10.60
N ARG A 31 -4.17 6.15 -9.42
CA ARG A 31 -3.30 6.14 -8.22
C ARG A 31 -2.84 4.75 -7.85
N PHE A 32 -3.75 3.79 -7.87
CA PHE A 32 -3.48 2.40 -7.54
C PHE A 32 -2.47 1.76 -8.49
N LEU A 33 -2.69 1.91 -9.79
CA LEU A 33 -1.77 1.43 -10.81
C LEU A 33 -0.39 2.07 -10.69
N ALA A 34 -0.32 3.38 -10.44
CA ALA A 34 0.95 4.08 -10.22
C ALA A 34 1.70 3.54 -8.98
N LEU A 35 0.99 3.35 -7.86
CA LEU A 35 1.57 2.81 -6.63
C LEU A 35 2.01 1.35 -6.78
N ILE A 36 1.27 0.51 -7.51
CA ILE A 36 1.71 -0.85 -7.84
C ILE A 36 2.89 -0.84 -8.80
N GLY A 37 2.89 0.07 -9.79
CA GLY A 37 4.01 0.27 -10.70
C GLY A 37 5.31 0.56 -9.95
N LEU A 38 5.24 1.42 -8.91
CA LEU A 38 6.36 1.73 -8.04
C LEU A 38 6.90 0.49 -7.30
N LEU A 39 6.04 -0.44 -6.88
CA LEU A 39 6.48 -1.73 -6.33
C LEU A 39 7.24 -2.54 -7.39
N GLY A 40 6.72 -2.58 -8.61
CA GLY A 40 7.35 -3.25 -9.74
C GLY A 40 8.76 -2.74 -10.02
N GLU A 41 8.95 -1.42 -10.04
CA GLU A 41 10.29 -0.81 -10.23
C GLU A 41 11.23 -1.15 -9.07
N LYS A 42 10.78 -1.02 -7.81
CA LYS A 42 11.57 -1.42 -6.63
C LYS A 42 12.01 -2.88 -6.66
N LEU A 43 11.14 -3.78 -7.13
CA LEU A 43 11.46 -5.20 -7.24
C LEU A 43 12.41 -5.52 -8.41
N LYS A 44 12.44 -4.68 -9.46
CA LYS A 44 13.35 -4.81 -10.62
C LYS A 44 14.74 -4.25 -10.34
N GLU A 45 14.85 -3.15 -9.60
CA GLU A 45 16.09 -2.39 -9.31
C GLU A 45 17.12 -3.13 -8.42
N ARG A 46 17.02 -4.46 -8.25
CA ARG A 46 17.78 -5.25 -7.26
C ARG A 46 19.28 -4.88 -7.14
N ALA A 47 19.56 -4.03 -6.17
CA ALA A 47 20.65 -4.13 -5.22
C ALA A 47 20.00 -4.21 -3.82
N ASP A 48 20.57 -5.00 -2.92
CA ASP A 48 20.17 -5.16 -1.51
C ASP A 48 19.46 -3.90 -0.95
N PRO A 49 18.21 -4.00 -0.45
CA PRO A 49 17.68 -5.11 0.36
C PRO A 49 16.85 -6.17 -0.38
N GLY A 50 16.70 -7.35 0.26
CA GLY A 50 15.87 -8.45 -0.25
C GLY A 50 14.37 -8.14 -0.39
N PRO A 51 13.62 -8.95 -1.17
CA PRO A 51 12.24 -8.66 -1.58
C PRO A 51 11.26 -8.34 -0.45
N ALA A 52 11.40 -8.99 0.71
CA ALA A 52 10.53 -8.77 1.86
C ALA A 52 10.64 -7.36 2.45
N LEU A 53 11.86 -6.80 2.50
CA LEU A 53 12.07 -5.44 3.01
C LEU A 53 11.57 -4.40 1.99
N LEU A 54 11.75 -4.66 0.69
CA LEU A 54 11.21 -3.79 -0.36
C LEU A 54 9.68 -3.72 -0.32
N LEU A 55 9.01 -4.84 -0.11
CA LEU A 55 7.56 -4.90 0.07
C LEU A 55 7.10 -4.10 1.30
N GLN A 56 7.78 -4.24 2.44
CA GLN A 56 7.46 -3.46 3.64
C GLN A 56 7.69 -1.96 3.45
N GLN A 57 8.79 -1.58 2.80
CA GLN A 57 9.08 -0.17 2.47
C GLN A 57 8.01 0.40 1.52
N TRP A 58 7.59 -0.38 0.53
CA TRP A 58 6.51 -0.01 -0.37
C TRP A 58 5.19 0.21 0.37
N ALA A 59 4.77 -0.72 1.24
CA ALA A 59 3.55 -0.55 2.04
C ALA A 59 3.61 0.68 2.96
N GLY A 60 4.78 0.99 3.51
CA GLY A 60 5.01 2.20 4.28
C GLY A 60 4.87 3.48 3.45
N LEU A 61 5.43 3.49 2.25
CA LEU A 61 5.31 4.60 1.31
C LEU A 61 3.85 4.80 0.88
N VAL A 62 3.15 3.73 0.49
CA VAL A 62 1.72 3.76 0.17
C VAL A 62 0.91 4.37 1.32
N THR A 63 1.16 3.92 2.56
CA THR A 63 0.48 4.46 3.74
C THR A 63 0.72 5.97 3.87
N ALA A 64 1.96 6.43 3.71
CA ALA A 64 2.30 7.85 3.81
C ALA A 64 1.67 8.70 2.69
N VAL A 65 1.59 8.18 1.47
CA VAL A 65 0.87 8.83 0.36
C VAL A 65 -0.62 8.95 0.69
N MET A 66 -1.23 7.90 1.21
CA MET A 66 -2.66 7.91 1.60
C MET A 66 -2.96 8.84 2.79
N GLU A 67 -1.99 9.11 3.67
CA GLU A 67 -2.14 10.14 4.70
C GLU A 67 -2.28 11.56 4.12
N LYS A 68 -1.72 11.79 2.94
CA LYS A 68 -1.78 13.08 2.22
C LYS A 68 -2.91 13.13 1.19
N LEU A 69 -3.29 11.97 0.64
CA LEU A 69 -4.40 11.75 -0.27
C LEU A 69 -5.45 10.87 0.44
N PRO A 70 -6.38 11.47 1.20
CA PRO A 70 -7.26 10.73 2.11
C PRO A 70 -7.97 9.58 1.40
N PRO A 71 -7.90 8.35 1.95
CA PRO A 71 -8.49 7.20 1.32
C PRO A 71 -10.02 7.28 1.27
N ASP A 72 -10.56 6.73 0.20
CA ASP A 72 -12.00 6.50 0.04
C ASP A 72 -12.31 5.01 0.23
N ILE A 73 -12.99 4.66 1.33
CA ILE A 73 -13.29 3.27 1.64
C ILE A 73 -14.32 2.68 0.67
N ASP A 74 -15.07 3.48 -0.08
CA ASP A 74 -16.10 2.99 -1.01
C ASP A 74 -15.52 2.68 -2.40
N VAL A 75 -14.33 3.18 -2.71
CA VAL A 75 -13.60 2.85 -3.94
C VAL A 75 -12.74 1.59 -3.74
N MET A 76 -12.87 0.64 -4.67
CA MET A 76 -12.26 -0.69 -4.57
C MET A 76 -10.74 -0.64 -4.40
N GLU A 77 -10.06 0.14 -5.24
CA GLU A 77 -8.60 0.24 -5.26
C GLU A 77 -8.05 0.92 -4.00
N SER A 78 -8.76 1.94 -3.53
CA SER A 78 -8.44 2.61 -2.27
C SER A 78 -8.60 1.66 -1.08
N ALA A 79 -9.72 0.93 -1.01
CA ALA A 79 -9.96 -0.08 0.01
C ALA A 79 -8.92 -1.21 -0.02
N ALA A 80 -8.48 -1.61 -1.22
CA ALA A 80 -7.39 -2.57 -1.38
C ALA A 80 -6.08 -2.03 -0.74
N LEU A 81 -5.65 -0.81 -1.05
CA LEU A 81 -4.45 -0.21 -0.43
C LEU A 81 -4.61 -0.01 1.09
N MET A 82 -5.81 0.35 1.56
CA MET A 82 -6.11 0.47 2.98
C MET A 82 -5.87 -0.87 3.72
N SER A 83 -6.20 -2.00 3.09
CA SER A 83 -6.04 -3.35 3.68
C SER A 83 -4.58 -3.73 3.96
N ILE A 84 -3.62 -3.13 3.25
CA ILE A 84 -2.17 -3.35 3.46
C ILE A 84 -1.47 -2.20 4.18
N SER A 85 -2.20 -1.15 4.52
CA SER A 85 -1.63 0.04 5.16
C SER A 85 -1.16 -0.22 6.59
N TYR A 86 -0.22 0.61 7.05
CA TYR A 86 0.22 0.63 8.46
C TYR A 86 -0.71 1.45 9.38
N ASN A 87 -1.83 1.97 8.85
CA ASN A 87 -2.87 2.57 9.66
C ASN A 87 -3.87 1.47 10.08
N ASP A 88 -3.84 1.10 11.37
CA ASP A 88 -4.68 0.01 11.89
C ASP A 88 -6.19 0.27 11.73
N THR A 89 -6.62 1.54 11.77
CA THR A 89 -8.04 1.89 11.58
C THR A 89 -8.46 1.68 10.13
N TRP A 90 -7.65 2.14 9.17
CA TRP A 90 -7.94 1.91 7.75
C TRP A 90 -7.91 0.43 7.41
N ARG A 91 -6.90 -0.31 7.91
CA ARG A 91 -6.82 -1.75 7.69
C ARG A 91 -8.06 -2.47 8.24
N ALA A 92 -8.49 -2.15 9.46
CA ALA A 92 -9.69 -2.76 10.04
C ALA A 92 -10.96 -2.43 9.23
N GLN A 93 -11.11 -1.20 8.75
CA GLN A 93 -12.25 -0.80 7.91
C GLN A 93 -12.27 -1.54 6.57
N ALA A 94 -11.12 -1.63 5.90
CA ALA A 94 -10.98 -2.32 4.63
C ALA A 94 -11.28 -3.81 4.78
N LEU A 95 -10.69 -4.49 5.76
CA LEU A 95 -10.95 -5.91 6.02
C LEU A 95 -12.44 -6.14 6.34
N ALA A 96 -13.05 -5.29 7.16
CA ALA A 96 -14.47 -5.38 7.46
C ALA A 96 -15.37 -5.12 6.24
N ARG A 97 -14.92 -4.35 5.24
CA ARG A 97 -15.62 -4.18 3.96
C ARG A 97 -15.49 -5.45 3.13
N ILE A 98 -14.26 -5.94 2.95
CA ILE A 98 -13.94 -7.14 2.18
C ILE A 98 -14.73 -8.35 2.71
N ASP A 99 -14.82 -8.51 4.03
CA ASP A 99 -15.57 -9.62 4.65
C ASP A 99 -17.09 -9.53 4.42
N ARG A 100 -17.63 -8.32 4.19
CA ARG A 100 -19.06 -8.07 3.99
C ARG A 100 -19.47 -8.12 2.52
N ASP A 101 -18.58 -7.74 1.62
CA ASP A 101 -18.79 -7.68 0.19
C ASP A 101 -18.13 -8.90 -0.48
N LEU A 102 -18.91 -9.95 -0.66
CA LEU A 102 -18.43 -11.24 -1.17
C LEU A 102 -17.86 -11.15 -2.59
N GLU A 103 -18.25 -10.14 -3.37
CA GLU A 103 -17.77 -9.93 -4.74
C GLU A 103 -16.56 -9.02 -4.80
N PHE A 104 -16.19 -8.35 -3.69
CA PHE A 104 -15.09 -7.39 -3.68
C PHE A 104 -13.79 -8.00 -4.17
N MET A 105 -13.42 -9.17 -3.63
CA MET A 105 -12.18 -9.85 -4.01
C MET A 105 -12.25 -10.38 -5.43
N ASP A 106 -13.39 -10.89 -5.87
CA ASP A 106 -13.56 -11.40 -7.24
C ASP A 106 -13.40 -10.26 -8.26
N ASN A 107 -14.07 -9.13 -8.04
CA ASN A 107 -13.95 -7.94 -8.88
C ASN A 107 -12.53 -7.36 -8.88
N LEU A 108 -11.88 -7.33 -7.71
CA LEU A 108 -10.51 -6.84 -7.57
C LEU A 108 -9.52 -7.75 -8.30
N VAL A 109 -9.68 -9.07 -8.23
CA VAL A 109 -8.82 -10.03 -8.91
C VAL A 109 -9.05 -10.03 -10.42
N GLU A 110 -10.30 -9.89 -10.86
CA GLU A 110 -10.61 -9.75 -12.30
C GLU A 110 -9.93 -8.51 -12.90
N THR A 111 -9.95 -7.40 -12.16
CA THR A 111 -9.37 -6.12 -12.63
C THR A 111 -7.85 -6.07 -12.41
N TYR A 112 -7.36 -6.61 -11.30
CA TYR A 112 -5.96 -6.56 -10.88
C TYR A 112 -5.46 -7.95 -10.43
N PRO A 113 -5.16 -8.85 -11.39
CA PRO A 113 -4.85 -10.25 -11.09
C PRO A 113 -3.61 -10.47 -10.20
N ALA A 114 -2.67 -9.52 -10.19
CA ALA A 114 -1.46 -9.60 -9.38
C ALA A 114 -1.68 -9.23 -7.90
N TRP A 115 -2.85 -8.68 -7.54
CA TRP A 115 -3.09 -8.17 -6.20
C TRP A 115 -2.99 -9.24 -5.09
N PRO A 116 -3.60 -10.44 -5.21
CA PRO A 116 -3.47 -11.47 -4.19
C PRO A 116 -2.03 -11.86 -3.88
N ASP A 117 -1.20 -12.02 -4.91
CA ASP A 117 0.22 -12.39 -4.77
C ASP A 117 1.00 -11.31 -4.01
N ILE A 118 0.67 -10.02 -4.23
CA ILE A 118 1.27 -8.90 -3.49
C ILE A 118 0.88 -8.97 -2.01
N VAL A 119 -0.39 -9.21 -1.71
CA VAL A 119 -0.91 -9.31 -0.34
C VAL A 119 -0.30 -10.51 0.39
N GLU A 120 -0.24 -11.67 -0.26
CA GLU A 120 0.39 -12.87 0.30
C GLU A 120 1.88 -12.63 0.58
N SER A 121 2.60 -12.05 -0.38
CA SER A 121 4.03 -11.72 -0.21
C SER A 121 4.27 -10.72 0.93
N LEU A 122 3.37 -9.75 1.11
CA LEU A 122 3.40 -8.82 2.24
C LEU A 122 3.13 -9.51 3.58
N ALA A 123 2.15 -10.42 3.63
CA ALA A 123 1.83 -11.19 4.82
C ALA A 123 3.02 -12.07 5.23
N GLU A 124 3.66 -12.74 4.27
CA GLU A 124 4.89 -13.50 4.50
C GLU A 124 6.03 -12.61 5.00
N ALA A 125 6.23 -11.44 4.38
CA ALA A 125 7.25 -10.48 4.81
C ALA A 125 6.99 -9.97 6.24
N GLY A 126 5.73 -9.74 6.60
CA GLY A 126 5.30 -9.37 7.95
C GLY A 126 5.54 -10.47 8.98
N ALA A 127 5.25 -11.73 8.63
CA ALA A 127 5.48 -12.90 9.48
C ALA A 127 6.98 -13.18 9.71
N ARG A 128 7.84 -12.85 8.74
CA ARG A 128 9.30 -13.02 8.82
C ARG A 128 10.01 -11.97 9.69
N ARG A 129 9.28 -11.05 10.36
CA ARG A 129 9.89 -10.15 11.35
C ARG A 129 10.60 -11.01 12.41
N PRO A 130 11.91 -10.80 12.67
CA PRO A 130 12.54 -11.43 13.81
C PRO A 130 11.83 -10.91 15.05
N ILE A 131 11.21 -11.81 15.80
CA ILE A 131 10.72 -11.52 17.15
C ILE A 131 11.97 -11.17 17.97
N ARG A 132 12.33 -9.88 18.01
CA ARG A 132 13.21 -9.37 19.06
C ARG A 132 12.35 -9.22 20.30
N ARG A 133 12.40 -10.26 21.14
CA ARG A 133 12.19 -10.10 22.58
C ARG A 133 13.33 -9.26 23.16
#